data_AF-A0A7Y9XXV9-F1
#
_entry.id   AF-A0A7Y9XXV9-F1
#
_cell.length_a   1.000
_cell.length_b   1.000
_cell.length_c   1.000
_cell.angle_alpha   90.00
_cell.angle_beta   90.00
_cell.angle_gamma   90.00
#
_symmetry.space_group_name_H-M   'P 1'
#
loop_
_entity.id
_entity.type
_entity.pdbx_description
1 polymer ?
#
loop_
_entity_poly.entity_id
_entity_poly.type
_entity_poly.pdbx_seq_one_letter_code
_entity_poly.pdbx_strand_id
1 'polypeptide(L)'
;MSDRFSFWKTLWRQRGVALLTYSFGGLGVYDAASSQFELPKLGGFVPWVSNNMSGMLLPWWGWLLILQGVAYYALFEYVRTRTDHSPVTTETESDLNEIDRALSDCRGEDGNYDYQIVRSKIDRLTDPKREFFEAFDEALQKDREAASVISAAPSPFSYNRQEGEKELVAGSGDDLGYEYPKAILKPEIPKARGDKGAISGQPAHEMSIILKVCTDHHDAVHDCSVFLDWMAINGRVQSVGEVMRAGKNGSFITLPQKGYRFTFLSRNISDNVTPEPFLLRLQNRRMPLAEHTTYLLGLELRSKYIWPTLATIELHTGKGLDAEAKVIEVKLPEEANV
;
A
#
# COMPACT_ATOMS: atom_id res chain seq x y z
N MET A 1 -22.08 7.96 -29.48
CA MET A 1 -21.03 8.99 -29.70
C MET A 1 -20.32 9.42 -28.40
N SER A 2 -20.89 9.17 -27.22
CA SER A 2 -20.33 9.48 -25.90
C SER A 2 -19.07 8.68 -25.50
N ASP A 3 -18.95 7.42 -25.93
CA ASP A 3 -17.87 6.53 -25.45
C ASP A 3 -16.50 6.79 -26.07
N ARG A 4 -16.46 7.40 -27.25
CA ARG A 4 -15.18 7.82 -27.84
C ARG A 4 -14.56 8.98 -27.06
N PHE A 5 -15.39 9.85 -26.47
CA PHE A 5 -14.90 11.02 -25.75
C PHE A 5 -14.31 10.66 -24.38
N SER A 6 -14.84 9.63 -23.70
CA SER A 6 -14.32 9.15 -22.41
C SER A 6 -12.96 8.46 -22.55
N PHE A 7 -12.75 7.72 -23.63
CA PHE A 7 -11.45 7.10 -23.95
C PHE A 7 -10.37 8.15 -24.18
N TRP A 8 -10.64 9.15 -25.02
CA TRP A 8 -9.70 10.26 -25.26
C TRP A 8 -9.41 11.05 -23.98
N LYS A 9 -10.42 11.30 -23.14
CA LYS A 9 -10.24 12.00 -21.86
C LYS A 9 -9.32 11.23 -20.92
N THR A 10 -9.45 9.91 -20.84
CA THR A 10 -8.61 9.05 -19.99
C THR A 10 -7.18 8.95 -20.52
N LEU A 11 -7.02 8.82 -21.84
CA LEU A 11 -5.71 8.77 -22.50
C LEU A 11 -4.93 10.09 -22.31
N TRP A 12 -5.59 11.24 -22.50
CA TRP A 12 -5.00 12.56 -22.30
C TRP A 12 -4.67 12.86 -20.84
N ARG A 13 -5.46 12.35 -19.89
CA ARG A 13 -5.27 12.63 -18.45
C ARG A 13 -3.99 12.02 -17.87
N GLN A 14 -3.54 10.87 -18.36
CA GLN A 14 -2.30 10.24 -17.89
C GLN A 14 -1.10 10.46 -18.83
N ARG A 15 -1.31 10.39 -20.15
CA ARG A 15 -0.21 10.48 -21.12
C ARG A 15 -0.02 11.86 -21.74
N GLY A 16 -1.05 12.71 -21.72
CA GLY A 16 -1.00 14.05 -22.30
C GLY A 16 -0.04 14.98 -21.59
N VAL A 17 -0.01 14.94 -20.24
CA VAL A 17 0.93 15.76 -19.44
C VAL A 17 2.38 15.34 -19.70
N ALA A 18 2.65 14.03 -19.77
CA ALA A 18 3.97 13.51 -20.08
C ALA A 18 4.40 13.89 -21.51
N LEU A 19 3.53 13.69 -22.51
CA LEU A 19 3.81 14.04 -23.91
C LEU A 19 4.10 15.53 -24.09
N LEU A 20 3.33 16.41 -23.45
CA LEU A 20 3.59 17.85 -23.45
C LEU A 20 4.93 18.17 -22.79
N THR A 21 5.20 17.57 -21.63
CA THR A 21 6.47 17.82 -20.92
C THR A 21 7.68 17.37 -21.74
N TYR A 22 7.60 16.21 -22.39
CA TYR A 22 8.68 15.69 -23.25
C TYR A 22 8.84 16.48 -24.54
N SER A 23 7.75 16.92 -25.19
CA SER A 23 7.85 17.72 -26.41
C SER A 23 8.48 19.09 -26.13
N PHE A 24 8.16 19.73 -25.00
CA PHE A 24 8.79 20.99 -24.60
C PHE A 24 10.25 20.82 -24.14
N GLY A 25 10.56 19.74 -23.42
CA GLY A 25 11.95 19.40 -23.09
C GLY A 25 12.80 19.16 -24.34
N GLY A 26 12.24 18.46 -25.33
CA GLY A 26 12.89 18.21 -26.62
C GLY A 26 13.15 19.49 -27.41
N LEU A 27 12.23 20.46 -27.37
CA LEU A 27 12.41 21.76 -28.03
C LEU A 27 13.57 22.56 -27.43
N GLY A 28 13.73 22.57 -26.10
CA GLY A 28 14.86 23.23 -25.45
C GLY A 28 16.22 22.59 -25.79
N VAL A 29 16.27 21.26 -25.83
CA VAL A 29 17.48 20.51 -26.25
C VAL A 29 17.80 20.77 -27.72
N TYR A 30 16.79 20.81 -28.59
CA TYR A 30 16.98 21.11 -30.01
C TYR A 30 17.52 22.53 -30.21
N ASP A 31 17.02 23.54 -29.49
CA ASP A 31 17.49 24.92 -29.63
C ASP A 31 18.97 25.03 -29.20
N ALA A 32 19.33 24.42 -28.06
CA ALA A 32 20.71 24.35 -27.58
C ALA A 32 21.63 23.64 -28.60
N ALA A 33 21.21 22.49 -29.14
CA ALA A 33 21.95 21.77 -30.17
C ALA A 33 22.06 22.59 -31.47
N SER A 34 20.99 23.25 -31.90
CA SER A 34 20.99 24.04 -33.14
C SER A 34 21.98 25.19 -33.09
N SER A 35 22.20 25.79 -31.92
CA SER A 35 23.20 26.84 -31.72
C SER A 35 24.65 26.34 -31.82
N GLN A 36 24.89 25.07 -31.46
CA GLN A 36 26.22 24.45 -31.49
C GLN A 36 26.55 23.79 -32.84
N PHE A 37 25.53 23.30 -33.55
CA PHE A 37 25.68 22.52 -34.79
C PHE A 37 25.18 23.25 -36.05
N GLU A 38 24.90 24.56 -35.97
CA GLU A 38 24.40 25.39 -37.08
C GLU A 38 23.14 24.83 -37.77
N LEU A 39 22.29 24.12 -37.02
CA LEU A 39 21.05 23.56 -37.56
C LEU A 39 20.04 24.69 -37.87
N PRO A 40 19.13 24.49 -38.84
CA PRO A 40 18.11 25.48 -39.15
C PRO A 40 17.25 25.77 -37.92
N LYS A 41 17.18 27.05 -37.53
CA LYS A 41 16.40 27.49 -36.37
C LYS A 41 14.92 27.20 -36.60
N LEU A 42 14.27 26.57 -35.61
CA LEU A 42 12.85 26.22 -35.65
C LEU A 42 11.93 27.40 -35.97
N GLY A 43 12.33 28.62 -35.59
CA GLY A 43 11.60 29.84 -35.92
C GLY A 43 11.43 30.08 -37.42
N GLY A 44 12.31 29.55 -38.27
CA GLY A 44 12.22 29.67 -39.73
C GLY A 44 11.11 28.81 -40.37
N PHE A 45 10.58 27.81 -39.65
CA PHE A 45 9.53 26.93 -40.18
C PHE A 45 8.13 27.53 -40.07
N VAL A 46 7.94 28.56 -39.25
CA VAL A 46 6.64 29.23 -39.09
C VAL A 46 6.82 30.73 -39.39
N PRO A 47 6.70 31.15 -40.67
CA PRO A 47 7.02 32.50 -41.14
C PRO A 47 6.29 33.64 -40.40
N TRP A 48 5.08 33.36 -39.89
CA TRP A 48 4.31 34.32 -39.11
C TRP A 48 4.90 34.60 -37.72
N VAL A 49 5.56 33.61 -37.11
CA VAL A 49 6.19 33.74 -35.78
C VAL A 49 7.54 34.45 -35.90
N SER A 50 8.35 34.14 -36.93
CA SER A 50 9.66 34.77 -37.12
C SER A 50 9.58 36.26 -37.43
N ASN A 51 8.59 36.68 -38.23
CA ASN A 51 8.52 38.05 -38.73
C ASN A 51 7.94 39.06 -37.73
N ASN A 52 7.17 38.59 -36.73
CA ASN A 52 6.50 39.45 -35.76
C ASN A 52 7.17 39.50 -34.38
N MET A 53 8.20 38.68 -34.12
CA MET A 53 8.81 38.54 -32.79
C MET A 53 10.30 38.95 -32.71
N SER A 54 10.88 39.50 -33.78
CA SER A 54 12.32 39.84 -33.86
C SER A 54 12.79 41.02 -32.99
N GLY A 55 11.92 41.57 -32.12
CA GLY A 55 12.26 42.64 -31.17
C GLY A 55 11.83 42.36 -29.72
N MET A 56 11.42 41.13 -29.37
CA MET A 56 10.93 40.82 -28.03
C MET A 56 12.04 40.40 -27.07
N LEU A 57 11.88 40.75 -25.78
CA LEU A 57 12.78 40.48 -24.66
C LEU A 57 13.12 39.00 -24.42
N LEU A 58 12.36 38.08 -25.01
CA LEU A 58 12.54 36.65 -24.88
C LEU A 58 12.51 36.00 -26.27
N PRO A 59 13.31 34.93 -26.49
CA PRO A 59 13.13 34.06 -27.65
C PRO A 59 11.66 33.60 -27.75
N TRP A 60 11.18 33.32 -28.95
CA TRP A 60 9.79 32.89 -29.17
C TRP A 60 9.39 31.68 -28.31
N TRP A 61 10.32 30.78 -28.00
CA TRP A 61 10.09 29.65 -27.09
C TRP A 61 9.92 30.08 -25.61
N GLY A 62 10.50 31.20 -25.21
CA GLY A 62 10.32 31.76 -23.86
C GLY A 62 8.86 32.11 -23.58
N TRP A 63 8.15 32.59 -24.61
CA TRP A 63 6.69 32.82 -24.54
C TRP A 63 5.91 31.52 -24.37
N LEU A 64 6.37 30.42 -24.99
CA LEU A 64 5.74 29.10 -24.81
C LEU A 64 5.89 28.60 -23.37
N LEU A 65 7.04 28.83 -22.73
CA LEU A 65 7.25 28.46 -21.32
C LEU A 65 6.36 29.30 -20.38
N ILE A 66 6.20 30.60 -20.64
CA ILE A 66 5.29 31.45 -19.86
C ILE A 66 3.85 30.94 -19.99
N LEU A 67 3.41 30.66 -21.22
CA LEU A 67 2.06 30.15 -21.47
C LEU A 67 1.84 28.78 -20.81
N GLN A 68 2.86 27.92 -20.81
CA GLN A 68 2.84 26.65 -20.09
C GLN A 68 2.74 26.84 -18.58
N GLY A 69 3.48 27.79 -18.00
CA GLY A 69 3.40 28.14 -16.58
C GLY A 69 1.99 28.60 -16.18
N VAL A 70 1.36 29.45 -17.00
CA VAL A 70 -0.03 29.88 -16.80
C VAL A 70 -0.99 28.69 -16.87
N ALA A 71 -0.80 27.76 -17.83
CA ALA A 71 -1.64 26.58 -17.96
C ALA A 71 -1.51 25.63 -16.76
N TYR A 72 -0.29 25.42 -16.25
CA TYR A 72 -0.05 24.63 -15.04
C TYR A 72 -0.68 25.27 -13.81
N TYR A 73 -0.55 26.59 -13.66
CA TYR A 73 -1.18 27.32 -12.56
C TYR A 73 -2.71 27.21 -12.60
N ALA A 74 -3.31 27.37 -13.77
CA ALA A 74 -4.76 27.20 -13.95
C ALA A 74 -5.23 25.77 -13.64
N LEU A 75 -4.47 24.76 -14.07
CA LEU A 75 -4.77 23.35 -13.75
C LEU A 75 -4.65 23.08 -12.25
N PHE A 76 -3.63 23.64 -11.59
CA PHE A 76 -3.44 23.52 -10.15
C PHE A 76 -4.61 24.14 -9.38
N GLU A 77 -5.01 25.38 -9.71
CA GLU A 77 -6.19 26.04 -9.11
C GLU A 77 -7.48 25.26 -9.37
N TYR A 78 -7.64 24.70 -10.57
CA TYR A 78 -8.79 23.84 -10.89
C TYR A 78 -8.84 22.56 -10.03
N VAL A 79 -7.69 21.93 -9.78
CA VAL A 79 -7.63 20.75 -8.91
C VAL A 79 -7.91 21.16 -7.45
N ARG A 80 -7.26 22.21 -6.95
CA ARG A 80 -7.41 22.73 -5.59
C ARG A 80 -8.87 23.03 -5.25
N THR A 81 -9.53 23.82 -6.09
CA THR A 81 -10.93 24.23 -5.91
C THR A 81 -11.92 23.07 -5.98
N ARG A 82 -11.58 21.95 -6.61
CA ARG A 82 -12.44 20.75 -6.65
C ARG A 82 -12.14 19.73 -5.54
N THR A 83 -10.92 19.68 -5.01
CA THR A 83 -10.61 18.83 -3.85
C THR A 83 -11.18 19.38 -2.56
N ASP A 84 -11.34 20.70 -2.43
CA ASP A 84 -11.87 21.33 -1.23
C ASP A 84 -13.42 21.31 -1.12
N HIS A 85 -14.12 20.71 -2.11
CA HIS A 85 -15.58 20.72 -2.21
C HIS A 85 -16.23 19.33 -2.33
N SER A 86 -15.61 18.27 -1.81
CA SER A 86 -16.42 17.13 -1.37
C SER A 86 -16.93 17.45 0.02
N PRO A 87 -18.18 17.94 0.21
CA PRO A 87 -18.77 17.86 1.53
C PRO A 87 -18.76 16.38 1.89
N VAL A 88 -18.02 16.03 2.95
CA VAL A 88 -18.35 14.83 3.72
C VAL A 88 -19.78 15.10 4.17
N THR A 89 -20.74 14.54 3.44
CA THR A 89 -22.15 14.67 3.76
C THR A 89 -22.32 14.18 5.19
N THR A 90 -22.76 15.07 6.07
CA THR A 90 -23.15 14.76 7.46
C THR A 90 -24.19 13.63 7.53
N GLU A 91 -24.87 13.34 6.42
CA GLU A 91 -25.73 12.16 6.25
C GLU A 91 -24.95 10.84 6.33
N THR A 92 -23.72 10.76 5.83
CA THR A 92 -22.93 9.51 5.86
C THR A 92 -22.45 9.15 7.26
N GLU A 93 -22.09 10.15 8.07
CA GLU A 93 -21.72 9.94 9.48
C GLU A 93 -22.94 9.64 10.35
N SER A 94 -24.09 10.28 10.08
CA SER A 94 -25.35 9.96 10.76
C SER A 94 -25.81 8.54 10.43
N ASP A 95 -25.73 8.13 9.17
CA ASP A 95 -26.15 6.81 8.69
C ASP A 95 -25.24 5.70 9.22
N LEU A 96 -23.91 5.93 9.28
CA LEU A 96 -22.97 4.98 9.87
C LEU A 96 -23.19 4.82 11.37
N ASN A 97 -23.46 5.92 12.09
CA ASN A 97 -23.76 5.88 13.52
C ASN A 97 -25.11 5.21 13.84
N GLU A 98 -26.09 5.30 12.94
CA GLU A 98 -27.40 4.62 13.09
C GLU A 98 -27.28 3.11 12.83
N ILE A 99 -26.45 2.71 11.86
CA ILE A 99 -26.12 1.30 11.60
C ILE A 99 -25.34 0.71 12.77
N ASP A 100 -24.36 1.43 13.32
CA ASP A 100 -23.54 0.95 14.44
C ASP A 100 -24.37 0.79 15.72
N ARG A 101 -25.32 1.70 15.98
CA ARG A 101 -26.34 1.54 17.04
C ARG A 101 -27.22 0.31 16.81
N ALA A 102 -27.74 0.13 15.60
CA ALA A 102 -28.64 -0.97 15.29
C ALA A 102 -27.93 -2.34 15.44
N LEU A 103 -26.64 -2.43 15.10
CA LEU A 103 -25.82 -3.61 15.28
C LEU A 103 -25.47 -3.84 16.76
N SER A 104 -25.17 -2.79 17.51
CA SER A 104 -24.93 -2.86 18.95
C SER A 104 -26.16 -3.38 19.72
N ASP A 105 -27.36 -2.94 19.34
CA ASP A 105 -28.61 -3.38 19.97
C ASP A 105 -28.97 -4.84 19.64
N CYS A 106 -28.39 -5.43 18.59
CA CYS A 106 -28.62 -6.82 18.18
C CYS A 106 -27.54 -7.79 18.72
N ARG A 107 -26.57 -7.28 19.49
CA ARG A 107 -25.54 -8.08 20.12
C ARG A 107 -26.07 -8.65 21.44
N GLY A 108 -26.37 -9.95 21.47
CA GLY A 108 -26.79 -10.63 22.70
C GLY A 108 -25.68 -10.62 23.77
N GLU A 109 -26.03 -10.91 25.03
CA GLU A 109 -25.08 -10.96 26.17
C GLU A 109 -23.92 -11.95 25.93
N ASP A 110 -24.14 -12.96 25.09
CA ASP A 110 -23.18 -13.99 24.73
C ASP A 110 -22.23 -13.56 23.59
N GLY A 111 -22.40 -12.33 23.08
CA GLY A 111 -21.61 -11.78 21.97
C GLY A 111 -21.98 -12.32 20.58
N ASN A 112 -22.98 -13.20 20.49
CA ASN A 112 -23.46 -13.78 19.24
C ASN A 112 -24.61 -12.94 18.65
N TYR A 113 -24.60 -12.71 17.35
CA TYR A 113 -25.62 -11.90 16.67
C TYR A 113 -26.81 -12.78 16.30
N ASP A 114 -28.02 -12.41 16.74
CA ASP A 114 -29.24 -13.06 16.26
C ASP A 114 -29.55 -12.60 14.83
N TYR A 115 -29.12 -13.43 13.88
CA TYR A 115 -29.21 -13.17 12.45
C TYR A 115 -30.66 -12.97 11.95
N GLN A 116 -31.65 -13.58 12.62
CA GLN A 116 -33.07 -13.39 12.28
C GLN A 116 -33.53 -11.96 12.56
N ILE A 117 -33.03 -11.36 13.65
CA ILE A 117 -33.37 -9.99 14.05
C ILE A 117 -32.71 -8.98 13.10
N VAL A 118 -31.44 -9.18 12.77
CA VAL A 118 -30.69 -8.32 11.84
C VAL A 118 -31.36 -8.29 10.46
N ARG A 119 -31.74 -9.46 9.93
CA ARG A 119 -32.41 -9.58 8.63
C ARG A 119 -33.77 -8.88 8.60
N SER A 120 -34.58 -9.04 9.64
CA SER A 120 -35.90 -8.38 9.74
C SER A 120 -35.84 -6.84 9.79
N LYS A 121 -34.73 -6.28 10.28
CA LYS A 121 -34.48 -4.83 10.31
C LYS A 121 -33.94 -4.31 8.97
N ILE A 122 -33.10 -5.08 8.29
CA ILE A 122 -32.59 -4.78 6.94
C ILE A 122 -33.74 -4.72 5.93
N ASP A 123 -34.73 -5.61 6.01
CA ASP A 123 -35.92 -5.62 5.14
C ASP A 123 -36.79 -4.34 5.26
N ARG A 124 -36.56 -3.50 6.27
CA ARG A 124 -37.26 -2.21 6.46
C ARG A 124 -36.48 -1.00 5.93
N LEU A 125 -35.26 -1.19 5.42
CA LEU A 125 -34.44 -0.12 4.85
C LEU A 125 -34.81 0.12 3.37
N THR A 126 -34.62 1.35 2.89
CA THR A 126 -34.91 1.74 1.50
C THR A 126 -34.02 1.02 0.48
N ASP A 127 -34.56 0.78 -0.73
CA ASP A 127 -34.00 -0.07 -1.80
C ASP A 127 -32.47 -0.05 -2.02
N PRO A 128 -31.76 1.10 -2.07
CA PRO A 128 -30.31 1.08 -2.29
C PRO A 128 -29.51 0.47 -1.13
N LYS A 129 -30.04 0.48 0.10
CA LYS A 129 -29.39 -0.17 1.25
C LYS A 129 -29.65 -1.69 1.23
N ARG A 130 -30.77 -2.12 0.66
CA ARG A 130 -31.13 -3.54 0.51
C ARG A 130 -30.18 -4.28 -0.46
N GLU A 131 -29.84 -3.68 -1.60
CA GLU A 131 -28.90 -4.28 -2.57
C GLU A 131 -27.52 -4.55 -1.96
N PHE A 132 -27.03 -3.66 -1.09
CA PHE A 132 -25.75 -3.84 -0.40
C PHE A 132 -25.79 -5.02 0.58
N PHE A 133 -26.87 -5.16 1.35
CA PHE A 133 -27.01 -6.26 2.31
C PHE A 133 -27.31 -7.59 1.64
N GLU A 134 -28.06 -7.61 0.53
CA GLU A 134 -28.28 -8.83 -0.26
C GLU A 134 -26.97 -9.35 -0.88
N ALA A 135 -26.10 -8.45 -1.37
CA ALA A 135 -24.77 -8.82 -1.85
C ALA A 135 -23.85 -9.36 -0.73
N PHE A 136 -24.00 -8.82 0.48
CA PHE A 136 -23.25 -9.28 1.65
C PHE A 136 -23.74 -10.66 2.14
N ASP A 137 -25.05 -10.88 2.18
CA ASP A 137 -25.66 -12.16 2.53
C ASP A 137 -25.33 -13.26 1.52
N GLU A 138 -25.31 -12.94 0.22
CA GLU A 138 -24.91 -13.87 -0.84
C GLU A 138 -23.44 -14.31 -0.67
N ALA A 139 -22.54 -13.40 -0.28
CA ALA A 139 -21.14 -13.71 -0.01
C ALA A 139 -20.98 -14.63 1.22
N LEU A 140 -21.72 -14.36 2.29
CA LEU A 140 -21.72 -15.17 3.52
C LEU A 140 -22.29 -16.58 3.32
N GLN A 141 -23.33 -16.70 2.50
CA GLN A 141 -23.94 -18.00 2.20
C GLN A 141 -23.04 -18.87 1.32
N LYS A 142 -22.31 -18.26 0.39
CA LYS A 142 -21.28 -18.94 -0.41
C LYS A 142 -20.15 -19.52 0.44
N ASP A 143 -19.74 -18.78 1.47
CA ASP A 143 -18.72 -19.23 2.43
C ASP A 143 -19.22 -20.40 3.29
N ARG A 144 -20.49 -20.39 3.71
CA ARG A 144 -21.09 -21.50 4.45
C ARG A 144 -21.28 -22.76 3.61
N GLU A 145 -21.67 -22.61 2.35
CA GLU A 145 -21.78 -23.75 1.44
C GLU A 145 -20.41 -24.37 1.17
N ALA A 146 -19.36 -23.55 0.99
CA ALA A 146 -17.98 -24.00 0.87
C ALA A 146 -17.51 -24.76 2.14
N ALA A 147 -17.90 -24.31 3.34
CA ALA A 147 -17.57 -25.00 4.59
C ALA A 147 -18.34 -26.33 4.77
N SER A 148 -19.58 -26.42 4.30
CA SER A 148 -20.41 -27.63 4.45
C SER A 148 -19.92 -28.81 3.60
N VAL A 149 -19.34 -28.55 2.42
CA VAL A 149 -18.77 -29.55 1.51
C VAL A 149 -17.54 -30.25 2.12
N ILE A 150 -16.84 -29.59 3.07
CA ILE A 150 -15.64 -30.12 3.72
C ILE A 150 -15.97 -31.09 4.87
N SER A 151 -17.17 -30.99 5.47
CA SER A 151 -17.57 -31.78 6.65
C SER A 151 -18.07 -33.22 6.36
N ALA A 152 -18.21 -33.61 5.09
CA ALA A 152 -18.84 -34.88 4.68
C ALA A 152 -17.85 -36.03 4.37
N ALA A 153 -16.54 -35.84 4.54
CA ALA A 153 -15.53 -36.86 4.22
C ALA A 153 -15.22 -37.76 5.43
N PRO A 154 -15.23 -39.11 5.28
CA PRO A 154 -14.94 -40.02 6.38
C PRO A 154 -13.45 -40.03 6.74
N SER A 155 -13.14 -39.95 8.03
CA SER A 155 -11.79 -40.04 8.58
C SER A 155 -11.17 -41.44 8.41
N PRO A 156 -9.89 -41.54 7.99
CA PRO A 156 -9.08 -42.71 8.30
C PRO A 156 -7.81 -42.27 9.04
N PHE A 157 -7.78 -42.47 10.35
CA PHE A 157 -6.52 -42.61 11.08
C PHE A 157 -6.01 -44.05 10.91
N SER A 158 -4.78 -44.21 10.42
CA SER A 158 -3.89 -45.28 10.90
C SER A 158 -2.44 -44.86 10.68
N TYR A 159 -1.75 -44.56 11.78
CA TYR A 159 -0.32 -44.32 11.86
C TYR A 159 0.43 -45.64 11.61
N ASN A 160 1.43 -45.65 10.73
CA ASN A 160 2.47 -46.68 10.77
C ASN A 160 3.84 -46.07 10.42
N ARG A 161 4.75 -46.25 11.38
CA ARG A 161 6.14 -45.79 11.40
C ARG A 161 7.00 -46.91 10.84
N GLN A 162 7.68 -46.69 9.71
CA GLN A 162 8.85 -47.48 9.30
C GLN A 162 9.77 -46.67 8.38
N GLU A 163 11.06 -46.72 8.70
CA GLU A 163 12.20 -46.09 8.02
C GLU A 163 12.45 -46.70 6.63
N GLY A 164 13.12 -45.94 5.75
CA GLY A 164 13.77 -46.48 4.55
C GLY A 164 14.03 -45.46 3.45
N GLU A 165 15.28 -45.02 3.33
CA GLU A 165 15.87 -44.42 2.12
C GLU A 165 15.48 -45.19 0.84
N LYS A 166 15.06 -44.47 -0.21
CA LYS A 166 15.44 -44.78 -1.61
C LYS A 166 15.05 -43.70 -2.63
N GLU A 167 16.07 -43.34 -3.41
CA GLU A 167 16.13 -42.95 -4.83
C GLU A 167 14.97 -42.17 -5.48
N LEU A 168 15.37 -40.98 -5.96
CA LEU A 168 14.69 -40.16 -6.96
C LEU A 168 14.48 -40.93 -8.28
N VAL A 169 13.21 -41.11 -8.65
CA VAL A 169 12.79 -41.38 -10.03
C VAL A 169 11.97 -40.18 -10.50
N ALA A 170 12.45 -39.52 -11.55
CA ALA A 170 11.73 -38.45 -12.23
C ALA A 170 10.60 -39.07 -13.08
N GLY A 171 9.37 -39.02 -12.56
CA GLY A 171 8.14 -39.35 -13.27
C GLY A 171 7.40 -38.07 -13.66
N SER A 172 7.18 -37.87 -14.96
CA SER A 172 6.20 -36.93 -15.49
C SER A 172 4.80 -37.50 -15.27
N GLY A 173 3.94 -36.76 -14.57
CA GLY A 173 2.54 -37.12 -14.39
C GLY A 173 1.84 -36.10 -13.52
N ASP A 174 0.87 -35.42 -14.12
CA ASP A 174 -0.09 -34.54 -13.48
C ASP A 174 -0.81 -35.23 -12.30
N ASP A 175 -1.27 -34.40 -11.35
CA ASP A 175 -2.32 -34.69 -10.37
C ASP A 175 -1.95 -35.52 -9.12
N LEU A 176 -0.97 -35.04 -8.35
CA LEU A 176 -0.83 -35.37 -6.93
C LEU A 176 -1.32 -34.19 -6.10
N GLY A 177 -2.44 -34.39 -5.38
CA GLY A 177 -2.99 -33.50 -4.36
C GLY A 177 -2.04 -33.35 -3.17
N TYR A 178 -0.92 -32.65 -3.39
CA TYR A 178 -0.08 -32.15 -2.33
C TYR A 178 -0.86 -31.04 -1.59
N GLU A 179 -1.02 -31.19 -0.27
CA GLU A 179 -1.22 -30.04 0.61
C GLU A 179 -0.09 -29.06 0.33
N TYR A 180 -0.38 -28.01 -0.43
CA TYR A 180 0.60 -26.98 -0.76
C TYR A 180 1.18 -26.47 0.58
N PRO A 181 2.52 -26.45 0.74
CA PRO A 181 3.12 -25.89 1.93
C PRO A 181 2.63 -24.44 2.06
N LYS A 182 1.88 -24.15 3.14
CA LYS A 182 1.37 -22.82 3.46
C LYS A 182 2.53 -21.83 3.27
N ALA A 183 2.38 -20.85 2.38
CA ALA A 183 3.47 -19.93 2.08
C ALA A 183 3.71 -19.01 3.29
N ILE A 184 4.64 -19.40 4.16
CA ILE A 184 5.01 -18.62 5.34
C ILE A 184 5.80 -17.40 4.87
N LEU A 185 5.27 -16.22 5.13
CA LEU A 185 5.96 -14.97 4.88
C LEU A 185 6.96 -14.71 6.00
N LYS A 186 8.23 -14.53 5.64
CA LYS A 186 9.33 -14.36 6.59
C LYS A 186 9.71 -12.89 6.65
N PRO A 187 9.36 -12.15 7.72
CA PRO A 187 9.90 -10.83 7.94
C PRO A 187 11.38 -10.95 8.34
N GLU A 188 12.20 -10.11 7.73
CA GLU A 188 13.64 -10.02 7.95
C GLU A 188 14.01 -8.55 8.14
N ILE A 189 14.91 -8.27 9.08
CA ILE A 189 15.49 -6.94 9.27
C ILE A 189 16.98 -7.05 8.89
N PRO A 190 17.36 -6.66 7.65
CA PRO A 190 18.72 -6.92 7.15
C PRO A 190 19.83 -6.26 7.97
N LYS A 191 19.52 -5.13 8.62
CA LYS A 191 20.38 -4.42 9.57
C LYS A 191 19.55 -4.17 10.81
N ALA A 192 19.89 -4.84 11.93
CA ALA A 192 19.17 -4.66 13.19
C ALA A 192 19.18 -3.20 13.64
N ARG A 193 20.30 -2.50 13.46
CA ARG A 193 20.46 -1.08 13.76
C ARG A 193 20.11 -0.20 12.58
N GLY A 194 19.51 0.96 12.87
CA GLY A 194 19.17 1.98 11.89
C GLY A 194 20.35 2.36 11.00
N ASP A 195 20.12 2.30 9.69
CA ASP A 195 21.09 2.72 8.68
C ASP A 195 21.20 4.23 8.69
N LYS A 196 22.39 4.76 8.94
CA LYS A 196 22.64 6.20 9.09
C LYS A 196 23.07 6.76 7.75
N GLY A 197 22.28 7.68 7.21
CA GLY A 197 22.60 8.39 5.97
C GLY A 197 23.74 9.38 6.21
N ALA A 198 24.98 8.90 6.22
CA ALA A 198 26.15 9.77 6.28
C ALA A 198 26.64 10.10 4.86
N ILE A 199 26.68 11.39 4.53
CA ILE A 199 27.49 11.88 3.42
C ILE A 199 28.93 11.94 3.93
N SER A 200 29.89 11.47 3.14
CA SER A 200 31.31 11.43 3.53
C SER A 200 31.77 12.77 4.14
N GLY A 201 32.27 12.72 5.37
CA GLY A 201 32.80 13.89 6.09
C GLY A 201 31.77 14.70 6.90
N GLN A 202 30.47 14.33 6.90
CA GLN A 202 29.45 14.98 7.72
C GLN A 202 28.81 14.01 8.72
N PRO A 203 28.40 14.49 9.92
CA PRO A 203 27.62 13.68 10.84
C PRO A 203 26.30 13.26 10.17
N ALA A 204 25.88 12.02 10.39
CA ALA A 204 24.59 11.57 9.90
C ALA A 204 23.47 12.34 10.59
N HIS A 205 22.53 12.84 9.80
CA HIS A 205 21.33 13.53 10.29
C HIS A 205 20.05 12.70 10.12
N GLU A 206 20.11 11.60 9.36
CA GLU A 206 18.96 10.73 9.11
C GLU A 206 19.30 9.27 9.44
N MET A 207 18.30 8.55 9.95
CA MET A 207 18.33 7.09 10.05
C MET A 207 17.08 6.47 9.44
N SER A 208 17.23 5.25 8.93
CA SER A 208 16.09 4.39 8.56
C SER A 208 16.31 2.93 8.96
N ILE A 209 15.24 2.24 9.39
CA ILE A 209 15.23 0.77 9.53
C ILE A 209 14.37 0.22 8.40
N ILE A 210 14.90 -0.79 7.72
CA ILE A 210 14.23 -1.46 6.60
C ILE A 210 13.70 -2.80 7.08
N LEU A 211 12.40 -3.04 6.87
CA LEU A 211 11.82 -4.36 6.97
C LEU A 211 11.77 -4.98 5.57
N LYS A 212 12.20 -6.23 5.49
CA LYS A 212 12.15 -7.06 4.29
C LYS A 212 11.15 -8.19 4.51
N VAL A 213 10.28 -8.46 3.56
CA VAL A 213 9.39 -9.62 3.59
C VAL A 213 9.82 -10.58 2.49
N CYS A 214 10.12 -11.81 2.89
CA CYS A 214 10.55 -12.92 2.05
C CYS A 214 9.51 -14.02 2.03
N THR A 215 9.59 -14.88 1.03
CA THR A 215 8.82 -16.11 0.91
C THR A 215 9.65 -17.11 0.14
N ASP A 216 9.41 -18.39 0.38
CA ASP A 216 9.95 -19.45 -0.46
C ASP A 216 9.10 -19.61 -1.74
N HIS A 217 7.88 -19.05 -1.78
CA HIS A 217 6.94 -19.10 -2.90
C HIS A 217 6.66 -17.73 -3.49
N HIS A 218 7.24 -17.44 -4.67
CA HIS A 218 7.22 -16.12 -5.33
C HIS A 218 5.83 -15.46 -5.35
N ASP A 219 4.77 -16.22 -5.64
CA ASP A 219 3.41 -15.71 -5.74
C ASP A 219 2.86 -15.10 -4.44
N ALA A 220 3.32 -15.56 -3.28
CA ALA A 220 2.83 -15.09 -1.98
C ALA A 220 3.19 -13.63 -1.72
N VAL A 221 4.31 -13.15 -2.29
CA VAL A 221 4.83 -11.80 -2.04
C VAL A 221 4.30 -10.77 -3.03
N HIS A 222 3.73 -11.17 -4.17
CA HIS A 222 3.17 -10.20 -5.12
C HIS A 222 2.00 -9.41 -4.51
N ASP A 223 1.08 -10.10 -3.85
CA ASP A 223 -0.13 -9.50 -3.26
C ASP A 223 -0.02 -9.32 -1.75
N CYS A 224 1.20 -9.31 -1.22
CA CYS A 224 1.37 -9.20 0.22
C CYS A 224 1.19 -7.74 0.69
N SER A 225 0.51 -7.61 1.83
CA SER A 225 0.34 -6.39 2.60
C SER A 225 0.75 -6.66 4.04
N VAL A 226 1.33 -5.65 4.69
CA VAL A 226 1.77 -5.75 6.08
C VAL A 226 0.85 -4.89 6.91
N PHE A 227 0.09 -5.50 7.80
CA PHE A 227 -0.78 -4.81 8.76
C PHE A 227 -0.09 -4.76 10.11
N LEU A 228 -0.10 -3.60 10.74
CA LEU A 228 0.20 -3.45 12.16
C LEU A 228 -1.11 -3.62 12.91
N ASP A 229 -1.31 -4.79 13.50
CA ASP A 229 -2.52 -5.13 14.24
C ASP A 229 -2.51 -4.48 15.63
N TRP A 230 -1.45 -4.73 16.40
CA TRP A 230 -1.29 -4.17 17.74
C TRP A 230 0.13 -3.69 18.02
N MET A 231 0.25 -2.80 19.00
CA MET A 231 1.50 -2.30 19.54
C MET A 231 1.44 -2.33 21.06
N ALA A 232 2.47 -2.85 21.71
CA ALA A 232 2.60 -2.82 23.17
C ALA A 232 3.75 -1.91 23.60
N ILE A 233 3.48 -1.07 24.58
CA ILE A 233 4.43 -0.11 25.17
C ILE A 233 4.34 -0.24 26.68
N ASN A 234 5.46 -0.53 27.34
CA ASN A 234 5.51 -0.66 28.80
C ASN A 234 4.42 -1.59 29.36
N GLY A 235 4.15 -2.70 28.65
CA GLY A 235 3.12 -3.69 29.02
C GLY A 235 1.67 -3.31 28.68
N ARG A 236 1.41 -2.11 28.15
CA ARG A 236 0.08 -1.71 27.67
C ARG A 236 -0.05 -2.00 26.18
N VAL A 237 -1.04 -2.81 25.82
CA VAL A 237 -1.36 -3.14 24.43
C VAL A 237 -2.37 -2.16 23.87
N GLN A 238 -2.11 -1.66 22.67
CA GLN A 238 -3.00 -0.81 21.88
C GLN A 238 -3.23 -1.45 20.52
N SER A 239 -4.50 -1.61 20.12
CA SER A 239 -4.84 -1.97 18.76
C SER A 239 -4.61 -0.77 17.82
N VAL A 240 -4.00 -1.03 16.68
CA VAL A 240 -3.67 -0.03 15.65
C VAL A 240 -4.47 -0.30 14.38
N GLY A 241 -4.48 -1.54 13.89
CA GLY A 241 -5.29 -1.96 12.73
C GLY A 241 -4.96 -1.23 11.43
N GLU A 242 -3.70 -0.87 11.18
CA GLU A 242 -3.32 -0.08 9.99
C GLU A 242 -2.31 -0.79 9.09
N VAL A 243 -2.46 -0.59 7.78
CA VAL A 243 -1.51 -1.05 6.77
C VAL A 243 -0.22 -0.24 6.86
N MET A 244 0.93 -0.91 6.85
CA MET A 244 2.24 -0.28 6.78
C MET A 244 2.49 0.27 5.37
N ARG A 245 3.27 1.37 5.26
CA ARG A 245 3.57 1.95 3.95
C ARG A 245 4.55 1.09 3.17
N ALA A 246 3.97 0.16 2.44
CA ALA A 246 4.61 -0.78 1.55
C ALA A 246 4.19 -0.44 0.11
N GLY A 247 5.10 0.11 -0.70
CA GLY A 247 4.91 0.23 -2.15
C GLY A 247 3.85 1.26 -2.53
N LYS A 248 3.16 1.02 -3.65
CA LYS A 248 2.08 1.89 -4.13
C LYS A 248 0.78 1.39 -3.50
N ASN A 249 0.13 2.22 -2.69
CA ASN A 249 -1.12 1.90 -1.98
C ASN A 249 -1.02 0.81 -0.89
N GLY A 250 0.13 0.61 -0.23
CA GLY A 250 0.26 -0.38 0.85
C GLY A 250 0.48 -1.82 0.36
N SER A 251 0.42 -2.04 -0.95
CA SER A 251 0.72 -3.33 -1.60
C SER A 251 2.09 -3.31 -2.27
N PHE A 252 2.73 -4.48 -2.26
CA PHE A 252 4.02 -4.67 -2.90
C PHE A 252 3.88 -4.70 -4.44
N ILE A 253 4.82 -4.05 -5.14
CA ILE A 253 5.02 -4.27 -6.58
C ILE A 253 6.38 -4.94 -6.70
N THR A 254 6.40 -6.24 -6.97
CA THR A 254 7.62 -7.07 -6.94
C THR A 254 8.53 -6.87 -8.16
N LEU A 255 9.84 -7.02 -7.92
CA LEU A 255 10.84 -7.45 -8.91
C LEU A 255 11.23 -8.91 -8.59
N PRO A 256 11.58 -9.75 -9.57
CA PRO A 256 11.30 -11.19 -9.52
C PRO A 256 12.07 -12.07 -8.52
N GLN A 257 13.01 -11.56 -7.71
CA GLN A 257 13.94 -12.46 -6.98
C GLN A 257 14.49 -12.00 -5.63
N LYS A 258 14.07 -10.89 -5.02
CA LYS A 258 14.83 -10.31 -3.87
C LYS A 258 14.04 -10.07 -2.58
N GLY A 259 12.80 -10.49 -2.50
CA GLY A 259 11.89 -10.11 -1.41
C GLY A 259 11.55 -8.62 -1.46
N TYR A 260 10.55 -8.21 -0.71
CA TYR A 260 10.08 -6.84 -0.71
C TYR A 260 10.71 -6.06 0.44
N ARG A 261 11.13 -4.81 0.22
CA ARG A 261 11.75 -3.95 1.24
C ARG A 261 10.97 -2.64 1.39
N PHE A 262 10.72 -2.21 2.61
CA PHE A 262 10.20 -0.88 2.90
C PHE A 262 10.81 -0.27 4.15
N THR A 263 10.77 1.06 4.21
CA THR A 263 11.17 1.81 5.40
C THR A 263 10.11 1.61 6.48
N PHE A 264 10.49 0.90 7.51
CA PHE A 264 9.68 0.58 8.67
C PHE A 264 9.70 1.71 9.70
N LEU A 265 10.90 2.21 10.00
CA LEU A 265 11.13 3.33 10.91
C LEU A 265 12.05 4.36 10.24
N SER A 266 11.81 5.65 10.47
CA SER A 266 12.71 6.71 10.04
C SER A 266 12.81 7.82 11.08
N ARG A 267 13.92 8.54 11.11
CA ARG A 267 14.07 9.76 11.90
C ARG A 267 15.04 10.73 11.22
N ASN A 268 14.71 12.02 11.24
CA ASN A 268 15.58 13.10 10.79
C ASN A 268 15.84 14.13 11.91
N ILE A 269 17.11 14.37 12.21
CA ILE A 269 17.58 15.33 13.21
C ILE A 269 18.39 16.46 12.56
N SER A 270 18.16 16.76 11.28
CA SER A 270 18.79 17.90 10.60
C SER A 270 18.38 19.24 11.22
N ASP A 271 17.16 19.32 11.79
CA ASP A 271 16.74 20.44 12.61
C ASP A 271 17.22 20.26 14.05
N ASN A 272 18.18 21.10 14.46
CA ASN A 272 18.74 21.10 15.81
C ASN A 272 17.81 21.75 16.84
N VAL A 273 16.79 22.51 16.42
CA VAL A 273 15.85 23.19 17.32
C VAL A 273 14.70 22.26 17.68
N THR A 274 14.15 21.57 16.68
CA THR A 274 12.99 20.68 16.86
C THR A 274 13.24 19.34 16.14
N PRO A 275 14.12 18.47 16.68
CA PRO A 275 14.44 17.21 16.03
C PRO A 275 13.18 16.36 15.89
N GLU A 276 12.96 15.74 14.72
CA GLU A 276 11.81 14.86 14.54
C GLU A 276 11.90 13.67 15.53
N PRO A 277 10.76 13.20 16.06
CA PRO A 277 10.73 11.94 16.80
C PRO A 277 11.03 10.77 15.85
N PHE A 278 11.17 9.57 16.42
CA PHE A 278 11.15 8.36 15.59
C PHE A 278 9.77 8.21 14.96
N LEU A 279 9.71 7.99 13.65
CA LEU A 279 8.46 7.90 12.90
C LEU A 279 8.27 6.49 12.34
N LEU A 280 7.28 5.78 12.88
CA LEU A 280 6.79 4.52 12.33
C LEU A 280 5.92 4.80 11.10
N ARG A 281 6.23 4.15 9.97
CA ARG A 281 5.59 4.47 8.68
C ARG A 281 4.38 3.60 8.39
N LEU A 282 3.20 4.17 8.58
CA LEU A 282 1.91 3.61 8.17
C LEU A 282 1.51 4.17 6.79
N GLN A 283 0.58 3.51 6.11
CA GLN A 283 0.17 3.85 4.76
C GLN A 283 -0.35 5.30 4.68
N ASN A 284 -1.20 5.68 5.63
CA ASN A 284 -1.90 6.97 5.63
C ASN A 284 -1.29 8.00 6.58
N ARG A 285 -0.42 7.58 7.51
CA ARG A 285 0.18 8.49 8.51
C ARG A 285 1.57 8.05 8.97
N ARG A 286 2.23 8.94 9.68
CA ARG A 286 3.47 8.64 10.41
C ARG A 286 3.17 8.69 11.89
N MET A 287 3.38 7.58 12.59
CA MET A 287 3.14 7.50 14.03
C MET A 287 4.42 7.86 14.78
N PRO A 288 4.41 8.91 15.63
CA PRO A 288 5.58 9.28 16.42
C PRO A 288 5.79 8.28 17.56
N LEU A 289 7.02 7.87 17.76
CA LEU A 289 7.48 7.02 18.85
C LEU A 289 8.40 7.83 19.77
N ALA A 290 8.22 7.63 21.07
CA ALA A 290 9.09 8.19 22.10
C ALA A 290 10.50 7.59 22.04
N GLU A 291 11.50 8.37 22.43
CA GLU A 291 12.87 7.91 22.68
C GLU A 291 12.92 6.99 23.91
N HIS A 292 14.02 6.23 24.04
CA HIS A 292 14.30 5.40 25.22
C HIS A 292 13.17 4.42 25.57
N THR A 293 12.49 3.90 24.56
CA THR A 293 11.30 3.07 24.74
C THR A 293 11.40 1.80 23.92
N THR A 294 10.97 0.69 24.52
CA THR A 294 10.82 -0.60 23.82
C THR A 294 9.36 -0.80 23.44
N TYR A 295 9.16 -1.13 22.16
CA TYR A 295 7.88 -1.42 21.55
C TYR A 295 7.86 -2.88 21.11
N LEU A 296 6.74 -3.57 21.36
CA LEU A 296 6.42 -4.83 20.71
C LEU A 296 5.34 -4.58 19.68
N LEU A 297 5.56 -5.03 18.45
CA LEU A 297 4.71 -4.74 17.31
C LEU A 297 4.21 -6.06 16.74
N GLY A 298 2.90 -6.27 16.81
CA GLY A 298 2.21 -7.40 16.19
C GLY A 298 1.88 -7.07 14.75
N LEU A 299 2.53 -7.78 13.83
CA LEU A 299 2.32 -7.65 12.40
C LEU A 299 1.53 -8.84 11.86
N GLU A 300 0.60 -8.55 10.96
CA GLU A 300 -0.04 -9.55 10.11
C GLU A 300 0.45 -9.36 8.67
N LEU A 301 1.10 -10.40 8.15
CA LEU A 301 1.53 -10.48 6.77
C LEU A 301 0.43 -11.19 5.98
N ARG A 302 -0.42 -10.41 5.31
CA ARG A 302 -1.56 -10.90 4.54
C ARG A 302 -1.16 -11.04 3.08
N SER A 303 -1.50 -12.15 2.45
CA SER A 303 -1.26 -12.40 1.01
C SER A 303 -2.52 -12.97 0.38
N LYS A 304 -2.41 -13.55 -0.83
CA LYS A 304 -3.52 -14.26 -1.47
C LYS A 304 -4.02 -15.50 -0.70
N TYR A 305 -3.26 -15.98 0.29
CA TYR A 305 -3.64 -17.13 1.11
C TYR A 305 -4.58 -16.72 2.25
N ILE A 306 -5.50 -17.63 2.61
CA ILE A 306 -6.55 -17.42 3.62
C ILE A 306 -5.95 -17.04 4.98
N TRP A 307 -4.88 -17.72 5.38
CA TRP A 307 -4.27 -17.53 6.69
C TRP A 307 -3.10 -16.56 6.62
N PRO A 308 -3.13 -15.43 7.35
CA PRO A 308 -2.00 -14.51 7.42
C PRO A 308 -0.82 -15.14 8.16
N THR A 309 0.41 -14.68 7.89
CA THR A 309 1.53 -14.99 8.79
C THR A 309 1.61 -13.91 9.87
N LEU A 310 1.60 -14.31 11.14
CA LEU A 310 1.72 -13.42 12.28
C LEU A 310 3.19 -13.28 12.66
N ALA A 311 3.64 -12.06 12.90
CA ALA A 311 5.01 -11.80 13.32
C ALA A 311 5.08 -10.76 14.43
N THR A 312 5.96 -10.98 15.40
CA THR A 312 6.21 -10.04 16.49
C THR A 312 7.58 -9.40 16.30
N ILE A 313 7.62 -8.08 16.20
CA ILE A 313 8.86 -7.29 16.11
C ILE A 313 9.08 -6.53 17.42
N GLU A 314 10.27 -6.69 17.99
CA GLU A 314 10.78 -5.82 19.04
C GLU A 314 11.48 -4.62 18.40
N LEU A 315 11.11 -3.43 18.84
CA LEU A 315 11.75 -2.18 18.42
C LEU A 315 12.19 -1.42 19.66
N HIS A 316 13.48 -1.14 19.76
CA HIS A 316 14.06 -0.32 20.81
C HIS A 316 14.50 1.03 20.22
N THR A 317 13.94 2.13 20.74
CA THR A 317 14.38 3.49 20.41
C THR A 317 15.38 3.98 21.45
N GLY A 318 16.54 4.46 21.01
CA GLY A 318 17.56 5.09 21.84
C GLY A 318 17.50 6.62 21.76
N LYS A 319 18.66 7.27 21.95
CA LYS A 319 18.81 8.73 21.80
C LYS A 319 19.28 9.10 20.40
N GLY A 320 18.80 10.22 19.86
CA GLY A 320 19.23 10.73 18.56
C GLY A 320 18.94 9.73 17.44
N LEU A 321 19.95 9.27 16.71
CA LEU A 321 19.79 8.32 15.60
C LEU A 321 19.96 6.85 16.01
N ASP A 322 19.88 6.54 17.30
CA ASP A 322 20.03 5.18 17.81
C ASP A 322 18.67 4.47 17.86
N ALA A 323 18.49 3.43 17.06
CA ALA A 323 17.33 2.56 17.09
C ALA A 323 17.73 1.16 16.61
N GLU A 324 17.15 0.15 17.24
CA GLU A 324 17.41 -1.26 16.93
C GLU A 324 16.09 -2.03 16.87
N ALA A 325 15.95 -2.92 15.88
CA ALA A 325 14.76 -3.73 15.71
C ALA A 325 15.13 -5.19 15.43
N LYS A 326 14.32 -6.11 15.97
CA LYS A 326 14.52 -7.55 15.87
C LYS A 326 13.19 -8.28 15.72
N VAL A 327 13.15 -9.30 14.86
CA VAL A 327 12.02 -10.22 14.78
C VAL A 327 12.14 -11.24 15.92
N ILE A 328 11.12 -11.31 16.79
CA ILE A 328 11.10 -12.23 17.94
C ILE A 328 10.46 -13.56 17.55
N GLU A 329 9.31 -13.48 16.89
CA GLU A 329 8.43 -14.62 16.65
C GLU A 329 7.80 -14.49 15.28
N VAL A 330 7.66 -15.62 14.59
CA VAL A 330 6.90 -15.77 13.35
C VAL A 330 6.08 -17.04 13.49
N LYS A 331 4.75 -16.92 13.40
CA LYS A 331 3.83 -18.05 13.51
C LYS A 331 2.70 -17.93 12.50
N LEU A 332 2.12 -19.07 12.15
CA LEU A 332 0.81 -19.09 11.54
C LEU A 332 -0.23 -18.97 12.65
N PRO A 333 -1.40 -18.36 12.39
CA PRO A 333 -2.53 -18.52 13.29
C PRO A 333 -2.74 -20.01 13.44
N GLU A 334 -2.71 -20.50 14.69
CA GLU A 334 -3.11 -21.88 14.97
C GLU A 334 -4.47 -22.05 14.31
N GLU A 335 -4.64 -23.13 13.53
CA GLU A 335 -5.96 -23.51 13.07
C GLU A 335 -6.82 -23.50 14.31
N ALA A 336 -7.76 -22.55 14.40
CA ALA A 336 -8.80 -22.65 15.39
C ALA A 336 -9.33 -24.06 15.18
N ASN A 337 -9.18 -24.93 16.18
CA ASN A 337 -9.72 -26.27 16.14
C ASN A 337 -11.24 -26.10 15.96
N VAL A 338 -11.69 -26.09 14.71
CA VAL A 338 -13.09 -26.05 14.30
C VAL A 338 -13.59 -27.48 14.28
#